data_AF-A0A1G8K343-F1
#
_entry.id   AF-A0A1G8K343-F1
#
_cell.length_a   1.000
_cell.length_b   1.000
_cell.length_c   1.000
_cell.angle_alpha   90.00
_cell.angle_beta   90.00
_cell.angle_gamma   90.00
#
_symmetry.space_group_name_H-M   'P 1'
#
loop_
_entity.id
_entity.type
_entity.pdbx_description
1 polymer ?
#
loop_
_entity_poly.entity_id
_entity_poly.type
_entity_poly.pdbx_seq_one_letter_code
_entity_poly.pdbx_strand_id
1 'polypeptide(L)'
;MDGLQFTSICKHNCLIIFDALSPGELQTGKHLYSNVQDHAFAIDRQGYCTRYEISSRSVLYARIMQVLQECKAGVSKPVLHFEGHGDAARGLYIAASSEYIAWADLQDLIAEVNEATRNNTGVVVAACHGFALAERLQCNTASPFNFLIAPDNEMSAGAFRDTMSGFYKIMAVSGDLASGLQVLPPTMQLRVAGEWFYRELAAYFIHHFTQADRQVIIEEAVTQVMLRYKAIDRNNRRILIKAARASVRKKLKFSDIARYFSQIFFHGSPPVTDADFTAFVDGAKTFHSARQALRRIR
;
A
#
# COMPACT_ATOMS: atom_id res chain seq x y z
N MET A 1 13.68 7.67 -11.18
CA MET A 1 14.40 6.77 -10.24
C MET A 1 14.31 5.42 -10.90
N ASP A 2 14.96 5.29 -12.04
CA ASP A 2 14.67 4.22 -12.97
C ASP A 2 15.77 3.19 -12.77
N GLY A 3 15.39 1.92 -12.53
CA GLY A 3 16.35 0.83 -12.37
C GLY A 3 16.06 -0.18 -11.25
N LEU A 4 15.20 0.13 -10.27
CA LEU A 4 14.73 -0.89 -9.34
C LEU A 4 13.54 -1.62 -9.98
N GLN A 5 13.73 -2.90 -10.30
CA GLN A 5 12.62 -3.75 -10.72
C GLN A 5 11.88 -4.26 -9.50
N PHE A 6 10.55 -4.16 -9.55
CA PHE A 6 9.66 -4.66 -8.53
C PHE A 6 8.77 -5.73 -9.14
N THR A 7 8.74 -6.90 -8.53
CA THR A 7 7.76 -7.93 -8.88
C THR A 7 6.88 -8.16 -7.67
N SER A 8 5.70 -7.54 -7.67
CA SER A 8 4.66 -7.85 -6.67
C SER A 8 3.90 -9.07 -7.15
N ILE A 9 4.07 -10.20 -6.48
CA ILE A 9 3.27 -11.40 -6.71
C ILE A 9 2.21 -11.45 -5.63
N CYS A 10 0.96 -11.37 -6.03
CA CYS A 10 -0.20 -11.46 -5.15
C CYS A 10 -0.97 -12.74 -5.44
N LYS A 11 -1.50 -13.38 -4.39
CA LYS A 11 -2.20 -14.67 -4.48
C LYS A 11 -3.71 -14.49 -4.39
N HIS A 12 -4.25 -13.48 -5.06
CA HIS A 12 -5.68 -13.18 -5.00
C HIS A 12 -6.49 -14.39 -5.47
N ASN A 13 -7.50 -14.77 -4.69
CA ASN A 13 -8.33 -15.94 -4.98
C ASN A 13 -9.83 -15.66 -5.02
N CYS A 14 -10.25 -14.45 -4.65
CA CYS A 14 -11.65 -14.02 -4.74
C CYS A 14 -11.77 -12.50 -4.98
N LEU A 15 -12.93 -12.11 -5.49
CA LEU A 15 -13.39 -10.74 -5.64
C LEU A 15 -14.57 -10.50 -4.70
N ILE A 16 -14.47 -9.49 -3.84
CA ILE A 16 -15.56 -9.08 -2.95
C ILE A 16 -16.02 -7.67 -3.36
N ILE A 17 -17.25 -7.55 -3.81
CA ILE A 17 -17.88 -6.29 -4.22
C ILE A 17 -18.73 -5.76 -3.07
N PHE A 18 -18.39 -4.58 -2.57
CA PHE A 18 -19.19 -3.77 -1.66
C PHE A 18 -19.95 -2.74 -2.48
N ASP A 19 -21.24 -2.98 -2.72
CA ASP A 19 -22.10 -2.16 -3.57
C ASP A 19 -22.94 -1.19 -2.73
N ALA A 20 -22.57 0.09 -2.76
CA ALA A 20 -23.17 1.17 -1.99
C ALA A 20 -24.19 2.01 -2.79
N LEU A 21 -24.53 1.58 -4.01
CA LEU A 21 -25.51 2.24 -4.86
C LEU A 21 -26.94 1.96 -4.38
N SER A 22 -27.83 2.94 -4.61
CA SER A 22 -29.25 2.78 -4.34
C SER A 22 -29.97 2.06 -5.50
N PRO A 23 -31.14 1.43 -5.27
CA PRO A 23 -31.89 0.74 -6.33
C PRO A 23 -32.35 1.63 -7.50
N GLY A 24 -32.42 2.95 -7.30
CA GLY A 24 -32.84 3.91 -8.33
C GLY A 24 -31.72 4.34 -9.28
N GLU A 25 -30.48 3.93 -9.00
CA GLU A 25 -29.31 4.30 -9.79
C GLU A 25 -28.94 3.22 -10.81
N LEU A 26 -28.03 3.55 -11.73
CA LEU A 26 -27.48 2.56 -12.64
C LEU A 26 -26.75 1.48 -11.83
N GLN A 27 -27.26 0.25 -11.86
CA GLN A 27 -26.81 -0.87 -11.01
C GLN A 27 -25.47 -1.47 -11.44
N THR A 28 -24.40 -0.67 -11.55
CA THR A 28 -23.09 -1.07 -12.07
C THR A 28 -22.47 -2.21 -11.26
N GLY A 29 -22.53 -2.17 -9.93
CA GLY A 29 -22.01 -3.23 -9.07
C GLY A 29 -22.73 -4.57 -9.24
N LYS A 30 -24.06 -4.55 -9.38
CA LYS A 30 -24.86 -5.75 -9.69
C LYS A 30 -24.56 -6.33 -11.07
N HIS A 31 -24.42 -5.46 -12.08
CA HIS A 31 -24.06 -5.88 -13.43
C HIS A 31 -22.65 -6.47 -13.46
N LEU A 32 -21.69 -5.84 -12.79
CA LEU A 32 -20.34 -6.35 -12.65
C LEU A 32 -20.32 -7.73 -12.00
N TYR A 33 -21.01 -7.88 -10.86
CA TYR A 33 -21.14 -9.17 -10.17
C TYR A 33 -21.67 -10.25 -11.11
N SER A 34 -22.76 -9.98 -11.83
CA SER A 34 -23.38 -10.95 -12.75
C SER A 34 -22.40 -11.35 -13.86
N ASN A 35 -21.76 -10.38 -14.49
CA ASN A 35 -20.82 -10.61 -15.59
C ASN A 35 -19.58 -11.39 -15.17
N VAL A 36 -19.04 -11.13 -13.97
CA VAL A 36 -17.87 -11.83 -13.44
C VAL A 36 -18.25 -13.22 -12.98
N GLN A 37 -19.42 -13.39 -12.35
CA GLN A 37 -19.90 -14.69 -11.90
C GLN A 37 -20.14 -15.64 -13.08
N ASP A 38 -20.80 -15.18 -14.14
CA ASP A 38 -21.04 -15.98 -15.35
C ASP A 38 -19.72 -16.40 -16.01
N HIS A 39 -18.76 -15.49 -16.08
CA HIS A 39 -17.43 -15.80 -16.62
C HIS A 39 -16.67 -16.77 -15.74
N ALA A 40 -16.67 -16.56 -14.41
CA ALA A 40 -16.01 -17.44 -13.45
C ALA A 40 -16.60 -18.85 -13.50
N PHE A 41 -17.92 -18.98 -13.67
CA PHE A 41 -18.57 -20.27 -13.90
C PHE A 41 -18.06 -20.94 -15.18
N ALA A 42 -17.95 -20.20 -16.28
CA ALA A 42 -17.47 -20.72 -17.56
C ALA A 42 -16.01 -21.21 -17.54
N ILE A 43 -15.20 -20.75 -16.59
CA ILE A 43 -13.80 -21.17 -16.41
C ILE A 43 -13.58 -22.04 -15.16
N ASP A 44 -14.65 -22.62 -14.60
CA ASP A 44 -14.63 -23.50 -13.43
C ASP A 44 -14.03 -22.88 -12.14
N ARG A 45 -14.30 -21.58 -11.93
CA ARG A 45 -13.94 -20.81 -10.72
C ARG A 45 -15.19 -20.37 -9.95
N GLN A 46 -16.08 -21.32 -9.69
CA GLN A 46 -17.33 -21.06 -8.97
C GLN A 46 -17.05 -20.45 -7.59
N GLY A 47 -17.85 -19.46 -7.20
CA GLY A 47 -17.67 -18.75 -5.91
C GLY A 47 -16.51 -17.75 -5.90
N TYR A 48 -15.87 -17.48 -7.04
CA TYR A 48 -14.80 -16.46 -7.13
C TYR A 48 -15.29 -15.06 -6.78
N CYS A 49 -16.53 -14.71 -7.11
CA CYS A 49 -17.07 -13.37 -6.90
C CYS A 49 -18.21 -13.41 -5.87
N THR A 50 -18.18 -12.49 -4.91
CA THR A 50 -19.26 -12.26 -3.95
C THR A 50 -19.64 -10.79 -3.97
N ARG A 51 -20.94 -10.49 -3.92
CA ARG A 51 -21.46 -9.12 -3.80
C ARG A 51 -22.23 -8.95 -2.50
N TYR A 52 -21.92 -7.87 -1.79
CA TYR A 52 -22.67 -7.39 -0.65
C TYR A 52 -23.33 -6.06 -0.98
N GLU A 53 -24.65 -5.99 -0.78
CA GLU A 53 -25.39 -4.73 -0.79
C GLU A 53 -25.14 -3.99 0.52
N ILE A 54 -24.70 -2.76 0.41
CA ILE A 54 -24.30 -1.93 1.53
C ILE A 54 -25.37 -0.88 1.76
N SER A 55 -26.27 -1.17 2.70
CA SER A 55 -27.39 -0.28 3.01
C SER A 55 -27.07 0.76 4.08
N SER A 56 -25.96 0.60 4.81
CA SER A 56 -25.51 1.52 5.86
C SER A 56 -24.03 1.35 6.16
N ARG A 57 -23.45 2.30 6.91
CA ARG A 57 -22.07 2.21 7.41
C ARG A 57 -21.88 1.01 8.33
N SER A 58 -22.89 0.68 9.15
CA SER A 58 -22.83 -0.49 10.03
C SER A 58 -22.84 -1.80 9.24
N VAL A 59 -23.58 -1.88 8.14
CA VAL A 59 -23.56 -3.04 7.23
C VAL A 59 -22.21 -3.16 6.54
N LEU A 60 -21.63 -2.05 6.06
CA LEU A 60 -20.28 -2.05 5.47
C LEU A 60 -19.26 -2.62 6.45
N TYR A 61 -19.24 -2.10 7.67
CA TYR A 61 -18.35 -2.57 8.73
C TYR A 61 -18.54 -4.07 9.00
N ALA A 62 -19.78 -4.52 9.19
CA ALA A 62 -20.09 -5.93 9.44
C ALA A 62 -19.60 -6.85 8.30
N ARG A 63 -19.74 -6.43 7.05
CA ARG A 63 -19.27 -7.20 5.89
C ARG A 63 -17.76 -7.23 5.77
N ILE A 64 -17.07 -6.12 6.04
CA ILE A 64 -15.60 -6.12 6.08
C ILE A 64 -15.10 -7.03 7.22
N MET A 65 -15.74 -6.99 8.40
CA MET A 65 -15.40 -7.90 9.49
C MET A 65 -15.63 -9.37 9.14
N GLN A 66 -16.69 -9.68 8.38
CA GLN A 66 -16.90 -11.03 7.86
C GLN A 66 -15.74 -11.48 6.95
N VAL A 67 -15.36 -10.64 5.99
CA VAL A 67 -14.23 -10.91 5.09
C VAL A 67 -12.92 -11.06 5.87
N LEU A 68 -12.71 -10.23 6.89
CA LEU A 68 -11.54 -10.30 7.76
C LEU A 68 -11.43 -11.66 8.46
N GLN A 69 -12.54 -12.24 8.92
CA GLN A 69 -12.53 -13.56 9.55
C GLN A 69 -12.14 -14.66 8.55
N GLU A 70 -12.64 -14.60 7.31
CA GLU A 70 -12.25 -15.53 6.26
C GLU A 70 -10.75 -15.41 5.91
N CYS A 71 -10.23 -14.17 5.90
CA CYS A 71 -8.80 -13.91 5.68
C CYS A 71 -7.95 -14.47 6.84
N LYS A 72 -8.37 -14.27 8.09
CA LYS A 72 -7.71 -14.82 9.29
C LYS A 72 -7.72 -16.35 9.31
N ALA A 73 -8.78 -16.96 8.79
CA ALA A 73 -8.87 -18.41 8.59
C ALA A 73 -7.99 -18.92 7.43
N GLY A 74 -7.35 -18.03 6.66
CA GLY A 74 -6.51 -18.37 5.52
C GLY A 74 -7.28 -18.78 4.25
N VAL A 75 -8.60 -18.57 4.23
CA VAL A 75 -9.49 -18.95 3.13
C VAL A 75 -9.41 -17.92 2.00
N SER A 76 -9.51 -16.64 2.36
CA SER A 76 -9.67 -15.55 1.39
C SER A 76 -8.42 -14.67 1.31
N LYS A 77 -8.03 -14.33 0.09
CA LYS A 77 -7.05 -13.29 -0.27
C LYS A 77 -7.73 -12.40 -1.31
N PRO A 78 -8.54 -11.43 -0.86
CA PRO A 78 -9.50 -10.80 -1.73
C PRO A 78 -8.90 -9.65 -2.52
N VAL A 79 -9.46 -9.41 -3.71
CA VAL A 79 -9.57 -8.05 -4.22
C VAL A 79 -10.86 -7.47 -3.65
N LEU A 80 -10.75 -6.40 -2.85
CA LEU A 80 -11.88 -5.64 -2.33
C LEU A 80 -12.27 -4.58 -3.36
N HIS A 81 -13.49 -4.65 -3.87
CA HIS A 81 -14.05 -3.71 -4.82
C HIS A 81 -15.13 -2.87 -4.13
N PHE A 82 -14.99 -1.54 -4.18
CA PHE A 82 -15.99 -0.62 -3.66
C PHE A 82 -16.68 0.07 -4.84
N GLU A 83 -17.98 -0.11 -4.96
CA GLU A 83 -18.82 0.49 -5.99
C GLU A 83 -19.75 1.52 -5.34
N GLY A 84 -19.75 2.75 -5.84
CA GLY A 84 -20.62 3.80 -5.30
C GLY A 84 -20.23 5.20 -5.73
N HIS A 85 -20.71 6.19 -4.99
CA HIS A 85 -20.25 7.58 -5.14
C HIS A 85 -19.17 7.89 -4.11
N GLY A 86 -18.32 8.83 -4.45
CA GLY A 86 -17.28 9.31 -3.55
C GLY A 86 -17.26 10.83 -3.51
N ASP A 87 -16.86 11.34 -2.36
CA ASP A 87 -16.69 12.75 -2.08
C ASP A 87 -15.27 12.96 -1.59
N ALA A 88 -14.59 13.99 -2.12
CA ALA A 88 -13.19 14.26 -1.79
C ALA A 88 -12.96 14.47 -0.28
N ALA A 89 -13.91 15.11 0.43
CA ALA A 89 -13.77 15.45 1.84
C ALA A 89 -14.44 14.43 2.77
N ARG A 90 -15.59 13.89 2.37
CA ARG A 90 -16.45 13.06 3.23
C ARG A 90 -16.22 11.57 3.06
N GLY A 91 -15.67 11.14 1.93
CA GLY A 91 -15.36 9.74 1.66
C GLY A 91 -16.38 9.02 0.79
N LEU A 92 -16.50 7.71 0.97
CA LEU A 92 -17.44 6.88 0.22
C LEU A 92 -18.87 7.13 0.70
N TYR A 93 -19.77 7.43 -0.23
CA TYR A 93 -21.18 7.66 0.04
C TYR A 93 -21.97 6.36 -0.02
N ILE A 94 -22.81 6.13 0.99
CA ILE A 94 -23.72 4.99 1.09
C ILE A 94 -25.13 5.50 0.81
N ALA A 95 -25.60 5.29 -0.41
CA ALA A 95 -26.80 5.96 -0.92
C ALA A 95 -28.06 5.59 -0.14
N ALA A 96 -28.20 4.33 0.26
CA ALA A 96 -29.39 3.81 0.94
C ALA A 96 -29.67 4.46 2.31
N SER A 97 -28.63 4.82 3.07
CA SER A 97 -28.75 5.47 4.38
C SER A 97 -28.37 6.95 4.37
N SER A 98 -27.92 7.48 3.22
CA SER A 98 -27.34 8.81 3.12
C SER A 98 -26.15 9.06 4.07
N GLU A 99 -25.39 8.01 4.39
CA GLU A 99 -24.20 8.09 5.23
C GLU A 99 -22.93 8.22 4.40
N TYR A 100 -21.87 8.73 5.03
CA TYR A 100 -20.52 8.70 4.48
C TYR A 100 -19.60 7.90 5.41
N ILE A 101 -18.63 7.21 4.82
CA ILE A 101 -17.45 6.69 5.52
C ILE A 101 -16.22 7.44 5.01
N ALA A 102 -15.49 8.09 5.92
CA ALA A 102 -14.28 8.83 5.56
C ALA A 102 -13.26 7.88 4.92
N TRP A 103 -12.49 8.38 3.94
CA TRP A 103 -11.44 7.58 3.29
C TRP A 103 -10.43 7.03 4.30
N ALA A 104 -10.12 7.78 5.35
CA ALA A 104 -9.24 7.34 6.43
C ALA A 104 -9.83 6.14 7.20
N ASP A 105 -11.09 6.22 7.61
CA ASP A 105 -11.75 5.14 8.34
C ASP A 105 -11.84 3.88 7.47
N LEU A 106 -12.12 4.04 6.17
CA LEU A 106 -12.12 2.93 5.22
C LEU A 106 -10.73 2.34 5.04
N GLN A 107 -9.68 3.16 4.96
CA GLN A 107 -8.29 2.72 4.87
C GLN A 107 -7.90 1.86 6.08
N ASP A 108 -8.28 2.27 7.29
CA ASP A 108 -7.99 1.53 8.53
C ASP A 108 -8.65 0.14 8.51
N LEU A 109 -9.90 0.05 8.06
CA LEU A 109 -10.61 -1.23 7.92
C LEU A 109 -9.96 -2.15 6.88
N ILE A 110 -9.51 -1.61 5.75
CA ILE A 110 -8.81 -2.37 4.71
C ILE A 110 -7.45 -2.85 5.25
N ALA A 111 -6.76 -2.04 6.04
CA ALA A 111 -5.47 -2.41 6.63
C ALA A 111 -5.54 -3.65 7.51
N GLU A 112 -6.60 -3.80 8.31
CA GLU A 112 -6.82 -5.03 9.08
C GLU A 112 -6.95 -6.26 8.17
N VAL A 113 -7.63 -6.12 7.02
CA VAL A 113 -7.76 -7.20 6.04
C VAL A 113 -6.42 -7.51 5.40
N ASN A 114 -5.64 -6.50 4.99
CA ASN A 114 -4.34 -6.71 4.37
C ASN A 114 -3.29 -7.29 5.32
N GLU A 115 -3.38 -6.98 6.62
CA GLU A 115 -2.60 -7.64 7.66
C GLU A 115 -2.92 -9.13 7.73
N ALA A 116 -4.21 -9.47 7.80
CA ALA A 116 -4.65 -10.87 7.85
C ALA A 116 -4.21 -11.68 6.62
N THR A 117 -4.14 -11.05 5.44
CA THR A 117 -3.69 -11.71 4.20
C THR A 117 -2.19 -11.63 3.96
N ARG A 118 -1.43 -10.98 4.86
CA ARG A 118 0.01 -10.72 4.73
C ARG A 118 0.35 -10.04 3.40
N ASN A 119 -0.21 -8.86 3.19
CA ASN A 119 0.02 -8.05 2.00
C ASN A 119 -0.50 -8.67 0.67
N ASN A 120 -1.60 -9.44 0.72
CA ASN A 120 -2.24 -10.04 -0.45
C ASN A 120 -3.64 -9.47 -0.71
N THR A 121 -3.98 -8.31 -0.16
CA THR A 121 -5.26 -7.64 -0.42
C THR A 121 -5.09 -6.59 -1.51
N GLY A 122 -5.80 -6.77 -2.62
CA GLY A 122 -5.94 -5.76 -3.67
C GLY A 122 -7.16 -4.88 -3.39
N VAL A 123 -7.12 -3.62 -3.81
CA VAL A 123 -8.25 -2.70 -3.65
C VAL A 123 -8.58 -2.06 -4.98
N VAL A 124 -9.87 -2.04 -5.32
CA VAL A 124 -10.42 -1.30 -6.46
C VAL A 124 -11.55 -0.43 -5.94
N VAL A 125 -11.54 0.86 -6.28
CA VAL A 125 -12.61 1.79 -5.93
C VAL A 125 -13.19 2.38 -7.21
N ALA A 126 -14.42 2.01 -7.53
CA ALA A 126 -15.24 2.60 -8.57
C ALA A 126 -16.14 3.68 -7.95
N ALA A 127 -15.51 4.73 -7.41
CA ALA A 127 -16.16 5.91 -6.83
C ALA A 127 -15.24 7.13 -7.00
N CYS A 128 -15.83 8.30 -7.28
CA CYS A 128 -15.09 9.55 -7.47
C CYS A 128 -14.12 9.82 -6.29
N HIS A 129 -12.92 10.30 -6.59
CA HIS A 129 -11.88 10.58 -5.58
C HIS A 129 -11.42 9.37 -4.75
N GLY A 130 -11.74 8.13 -5.16
CA GLY A 130 -11.33 6.92 -4.43
C GLY A 130 -9.82 6.76 -4.26
N PHE A 131 -9.00 7.42 -5.09
CA PHE A 131 -7.55 7.40 -4.96
C PHE A 131 -7.03 8.07 -3.68
N ALA A 132 -7.87 8.85 -2.99
CA ALA A 132 -7.58 9.40 -1.66
C ALA A 132 -7.19 8.31 -0.63
N LEU A 133 -7.61 7.05 -0.84
CA LEU A 133 -7.16 5.90 -0.03
C LEU A 133 -5.62 5.70 -0.04
N ALA A 134 -4.88 6.27 -0.99
CA ALA A 134 -3.42 6.18 -1.03
C ALA A 134 -2.69 7.36 -0.35
N GLU A 135 -3.38 8.42 0.06
CA GLU A 135 -2.74 9.67 0.50
C GLU A 135 -2.06 9.55 1.87
N ARG A 136 -2.53 8.64 2.72
CA ARG A 136 -2.04 8.45 4.09
C ARG A 136 -1.01 7.32 4.25
N LEU A 137 -0.46 6.81 3.15
CA LEU A 137 0.61 5.82 3.22
C LEU A 137 1.84 6.39 3.94
N GLN A 138 2.42 5.60 4.85
CA GLN A 138 3.66 5.95 5.54
C GLN A 138 4.59 4.75 5.58
N CYS A 139 5.89 4.95 5.38
CA CYS A 139 6.86 3.84 5.39
C CYS A 139 7.01 3.18 6.78
N ASN A 140 6.59 3.86 7.85
CA ASN A 140 6.68 3.37 9.23
C ASN A 140 5.38 2.74 9.75
N THR A 141 4.34 2.64 8.93
CA THR A 141 3.09 1.96 9.26
C THR A 141 2.84 0.80 8.30
N ALA A 142 1.96 -0.12 8.69
CA ALA A 142 1.61 -1.25 7.85
C ALA A 142 0.78 -0.78 6.64
N SER A 143 1.01 -1.36 5.46
CA SER A 143 0.30 -0.95 4.26
C SER A 143 -1.16 -1.42 4.27
N PRO A 144 -2.12 -0.57 3.90
CA PRO A 144 -3.53 -0.95 3.81
C PRO A 144 -3.82 -1.90 2.66
N PHE A 145 -2.98 -1.97 1.63
CA PHE A 145 -3.22 -2.81 0.45
C PHE A 145 -1.93 -3.17 -0.27
N ASN A 146 -1.95 -4.22 -1.09
CA ASN A 146 -0.87 -4.54 -2.03
C ASN A 146 -0.87 -3.59 -3.23
N PHE A 147 -2.07 -3.33 -3.76
CA PHE A 147 -2.31 -2.32 -4.79
C PHE A 147 -3.66 -1.65 -4.58
N LEU A 148 -3.78 -0.42 -5.10
CA LEU A 148 -5.03 0.31 -5.23
C LEU A 148 -5.23 0.69 -6.70
N ILE A 149 -6.44 0.47 -7.22
CA ILE A 149 -6.92 1.04 -8.48
C ILE A 149 -8.12 1.92 -8.18
N ALA A 150 -8.03 3.21 -8.47
CA ALA A 150 -9.12 4.14 -8.20
C ALA A 150 -8.96 5.43 -9.02
N PRO A 151 -10.03 6.22 -9.18
CA PRO A 151 -9.90 7.53 -9.79
C PRO A 151 -9.46 8.61 -8.82
N ASP A 152 -8.70 9.58 -9.31
CA ASP A 152 -8.26 10.75 -8.55
C ASP A 152 -9.27 11.92 -8.62
N ASN A 153 -10.19 11.88 -9.59
CA ASN A 153 -11.17 12.92 -9.86
C ASN A 153 -12.57 12.34 -10.10
N GLU A 154 -13.51 13.22 -10.48
CA GLU A 154 -14.87 12.85 -10.83
C GLU A 154 -14.92 12.00 -12.10
N MET A 155 -15.83 11.03 -12.13
CA MET A 155 -16.00 10.13 -13.25
C MET A 155 -17.48 9.94 -13.62
N SER A 156 -17.75 9.73 -14.92
CA SER A 156 -19.09 9.38 -15.39
C SER A 156 -19.39 7.89 -15.18
N ALA A 157 -20.55 7.55 -14.59
CA ALA A 157 -20.94 6.16 -14.30
C ALA A 157 -20.94 5.21 -15.51
N GLY A 158 -21.22 5.72 -16.72
CA GLY A 158 -21.23 4.92 -17.95
C GLY A 158 -19.86 4.36 -18.35
N ALA A 159 -18.76 4.99 -17.92
CA ALA A 159 -17.40 4.58 -18.30
C ALA A 159 -16.89 3.32 -17.57
N PHE A 160 -17.51 2.95 -16.44
CA PHE A 160 -17.06 1.84 -15.60
C PHE A 160 -17.69 0.49 -15.94
N ARG A 161 -18.96 0.51 -16.38
CA ARG A 161 -19.78 -0.70 -16.49
C ARG A 161 -19.11 -1.79 -17.33
N ASP A 162 -18.57 -1.41 -18.49
CA ASP A 162 -18.01 -2.38 -19.43
C ASP A 162 -16.51 -2.63 -19.19
N THR A 163 -15.75 -1.62 -18.76
CA THR A 163 -14.30 -1.74 -18.56
C THR A 163 -13.95 -2.57 -17.31
N MET A 164 -14.70 -2.40 -16.20
CA MET A 164 -14.47 -3.20 -14.98
C MET A 164 -14.77 -4.68 -15.18
N SER A 165 -15.83 -5.00 -15.94
CA SER A 165 -16.14 -6.38 -16.30
C SER A 165 -14.99 -7.00 -17.11
N GLY A 166 -14.44 -6.27 -18.09
CA GLY A 166 -13.28 -6.72 -18.87
C GLY A 166 -12.04 -6.94 -18.01
N PHE A 167 -11.74 -6.00 -17.12
CA PHE A 167 -10.62 -6.08 -16.18
C PHE A 167 -10.68 -7.36 -15.35
N TYR A 168 -11.80 -7.63 -14.69
CA TYR A 168 -11.90 -8.80 -13.81
C TYR A 168 -11.93 -10.12 -14.57
N LYS A 169 -12.45 -10.17 -15.80
CA LYS A 169 -12.39 -11.36 -16.65
C LYS A 169 -10.94 -11.70 -17.02
N ILE A 170 -10.16 -10.70 -17.44
CA ILE A 170 -8.73 -10.87 -17.72
C ILE A 170 -7.98 -11.33 -16.46
N MET A 171 -8.25 -10.71 -15.31
CA MET A 171 -7.64 -11.09 -14.03
C MET A 171 -8.00 -12.52 -13.62
N ALA A 172 -9.24 -12.95 -13.80
CA ALA A 172 -9.70 -14.28 -13.41
C ALA A 172 -9.05 -15.40 -14.25
N VAL A 173 -8.69 -15.13 -15.50
CA VAL A 173 -8.03 -16.08 -16.40
C VAL A 173 -6.51 -16.06 -16.23
N SER A 174 -5.91 -14.87 -16.30
CA SER A 174 -4.44 -14.73 -16.39
C SER A 174 -3.75 -14.61 -15.03
N GLY A 175 -4.45 -14.09 -14.03
CA GLY A 175 -3.83 -13.61 -12.78
C GLY A 175 -2.90 -12.41 -12.96
N ASP A 176 -2.81 -11.83 -14.16
CA ASP A 176 -1.89 -10.74 -14.47
C ASP A 176 -2.57 -9.36 -14.38
N LEU A 177 -2.15 -8.60 -13.37
CA LEU A 177 -2.60 -7.23 -13.15
C LEU A 177 -2.26 -6.31 -14.32
N ALA A 178 -1.09 -6.47 -14.94
CA ALA A 178 -0.66 -5.60 -16.03
C ALA A 178 -1.57 -5.73 -17.25
N SER A 179 -1.93 -6.97 -17.64
CA SER A 179 -2.89 -7.23 -18.71
C SER A 179 -4.28 -6.68 -18.39
N GLY A 180 -4.75 -6.82 -17.14
CA GLY A 180 -6.04 -6.25 -16.73
C GLY A 180 -6.08 -4.73 -16.85
N LEU A 181 -5.03 -4.04 -16.42
CA LEU A 181 -4.96 -2.58 -16.43
C LEU A 181 -5.08 -1.97 -17.83
N GLN A 182 -4.70 -2.70 -18.90
CA GLN A 182 -4.74 -2.20 -20.27
C GLN A 182 -6.17 -1.87 -20.77
N VAL A 183 -7.20 -2.48 -20.17
CA VAL A 183 -8.60 -2.22 -20.55
C VAL A 183 -9.27 -1.16 -19.68
N LEU A 184 -8.61 -0.69 -18.62
CA LEU A 184 -9.15 0.35 -17.76
C LEU A 184 -8.93 1.74 -18.38
N PRO A 185 -9.87 2.67 -18.16
CA PRO A 185 -9.70 4.03 -18.64
C PRO A 185 -8.52 4.72 -17.93
N PRO A 186 -7.85 5.70 -18.56
CA PRO A 186 -6.72 6.43 -17.95
C PRO A 186 -7.03 7.15 -16.64
N THR A 187 -8.31 7.43 -16.38
CA THR A 187 -8.78 8.02 -15.11
C THR A 187 -8.62 7.05 -13.95
N MET A 188 -8.54 5.74 -14.20
CA MET A 188 -8.24 4.73 -13.17
C MET A 188 -6.73 4.66 -12.94
N GLN A 189 -6.28 5.22 -11.83
CA GLN A 189 -4.88 5.23 -11.47
C GLN A 189 -4.51 4.00 -10.66
N LEU A 190 -3.28 3.53 -10.85
CA LEU A 190 -2.68 2.45 -10.08
C LEU A 190 -1.73 3.02 -9.02
N ARG A 191 -1.86 2.52 -7.79
CA ARG A 191 -0.84 2.62 -6.76
C ARG A 191 -0.40 1.22 -6.34
N VAL A 192 0.85 0.85 -6.63
CA VAL A 192 1.46 -0.38 -6.08
C VAL A 192 2.20 -0.02 -4.79
N ALA A 193 1.85 -0.67 -3.69
CA ALA A 193 2.41 -0.36 -2.37
C ALA A 193 3.93 -0.62 -2.32
N GLY A 194 4.39 -1.69 -2.97
CA GLY A 194 5.80 -2.02 -3.14
C GLY A 194 6.60 -0.90 -3.78
N GLU A 195 6.16 -0.45 -4.95
CA GLU A 195 6.81 0.61 -5.71
C GLU A 195 6.84 1.91 -4.91
N TRP A 196 5.69 2.31 -4.33
CA TRP A 196 5.60 3.52 -3.52
C TRP A 196 6.59 3.50 -2.36
N PHE A 197 6.57 2.43 -1.55
CA PHE A 197 7.40 2.32 -0.35
C PHE A 197 8.89 2.46 -0.66
N TYR A 198 9.40 1.68 -1.63
CA TYR A 198 10.83 1.70 -1.92
C TYR A 198 11.27 2.99 -2.59
N ARG A 199 10.41 3.65 -3.38
CA ARG A 199 10.71 4.99 -3.93
C ARG A 199 10.81 6.03 -2.82
N GLU A 200 9.83 6.08 -1.91
CA GLU A 200 9.83 7.04 -0.80
C GLU A 200 11.00 6.78 0.16
N LEU A 201 11.25 5.53 0.51
CA LEU A 201 12.34 5.15 1.38
C LEU A 201 13.70 5.44 0.73
N ALA A 202 13.88 5.14 -0.56
CA ALA A 202 15.10 5.49 -1.27
C ALA A 202 15.31 7.00 -1.35
N ALA A 203 14.26 7.78 -1.65
CA ALA A 203 14.33 9.24 -1.64
C ALA A 203 14.81 9.76 -0.28
N TYR A 204 14.21 9.28 0.81
CA TYR A 204 14.62 9.63 2.15
C TYR A 204 16.11 9.35 2.39
N PHE A 205 16.57 8.15 2.04
CA PHE A 205 17.96 7.79 2.29
C PHE A 205 18.97 8.49 1.38
N ILE A 206 18.58 8.85 0.16
CA ILE A 206 19.42 9.63 -0.76
C ILE A 206 19.59 11.06 -0.24
N HIS A 207 18.53 11.67 0.31
CA HIS A 207 18.52 13.09 0.67
C HIS A 207 18.83 13.37 2.15
N HIS A 208 18.50 12.46 3.07
CA HIS A 208 18.53 12.69 4.52
C HIS A 208 19.38 11.66 5.29
N PHE A 209 20.12 10.80 4.59
CA PHE A 209 21.00 9.82 5.20
C PHE A 209 22.42 9.89 4.64
N THR A 210 22.94 11.12 4.62
CA THR A 210 24.32 11.45 4.27
C THR A 210 25.29 11.12 5.41
N GLN A 211 26.60 11.27 5.18
CA GLN A 211 27.59 11.10 6.24
C GLN A 211 27.40 12.12 7.37
N ALA A 212 26.99 13.35 7.04
CA ALA A 212 26.71 14.39 8.03
C ALA A 212 25.50 14.01 8.90
N ASP A 213 24.39 13.59 8.29
CA ASP A 213 23.18 13.18 9.01
C ASP A 213 23.45 12.00 9.95
N ARG A 214 24.19 10.99 9.45
CA ARG A 214 24.61 9.85 10.27
C ARG A 214 25.44 10.28 11.47
N GLN A 215 26.33 11.26 11.30
CA GLN A 215 27.16 11.75 12.38
C GLN A 215 26.32 12.47 13.44
N VAL A 216 25.31 13.25 13.04
CA VAL A 216 24.34 13.85 13.98
C VAL A 216 23.60 12.79 14.78
N ILE A 217 23.00 11.79 14.11
CA ILE A 217 22.27 10.69 14.77
C ILE A 217 23.17 9.94 15.77
N ILE A 218 24.43 9.70 15.41
CA ILE A 218 25.40 9.04 16.28
C ILE A 218 25.65 9.86 17.54
N GLU A 219 25.88 11.17 17.42
CA GLU A 219 26.17 12.02 18.57
C GLU A 219 24.96 12.20 19.49
N GLU A 220 23.74 12.29 18.95
CA GLU A 220 22.50 12.30 19.74
C GLU A 220 22.31 11.00 20.53
N ALA A 221 22.46 9.85 19.87
CA ALA A 221 22.33 8.54 20.53
C ALA A 221 23.39 8.33 21.62
N VAL A 222 24.64 8.77 21.36
CA VAL A 222 25.71 8.73 22.37
C VAL A 222 25.38 9.66 23.54
N THR A 223 24.85 10.85 23.28
CA THR A 223 24.41 11.78 24.33
C THR A 223 23.36 11.14 25.23
N GLN A 224 22.36 10.45 24.65
CA GLN A 224 21.35 9.73 25.42
C GLN A 224 21.92 8.59 26.26
N VAL A 225 22.91 7.85 25.74
CA VAL A 225 23.63 6.84 26.54
C VAL A 225 24.37 7.51 27.70
N MET A 226 25.06 8.62 27.45
CA MET A 226 25.82 9.33 28.49
C MET A 226 24.93 9.89 29.60
N LEU A 227 23.71 10.34 29.29
CA LEU A 227 22.73 10.81 30.29
C LEU A 227 22.33 9.73 31.30
N ARG A 228 22.46 8.45 30.94
CA ARG A 228 22.17 7.31 31.84
C ARG A 228 23.31 7.03 32.82
N TYR A 229 24.50 7.58 32.59
CA TYR A 229 25.71 7.30 33.36
C TYR A 229 26.33 8.60 33.94
N LYS A 230 25.55 9.29 34.80
CA LYS A 230 25.85 10.65 35.29
C LYS A 230 27.13 10.79 36.14
N ALA A 231 27.68 9.72 36.71
CA ALA A 231 28.84 9.76 37.61
C ALA A 231 29.93 8.75 37.19
N ILE A 232 30.72 9.12 36.18
CA ILE A 232 31.86 8.33 35.70
C ILE A 232 33.09 9.24 35.60
N ASP A 233 34.26 8.75 36.01
CA ASP A 233 35.53 9.49 35.87
C ASP A 233 35.93 9.71 34.40
N ARG A 234 36.92 10.59 34.19
CA ARG A 234 37.28 11.06 32.85
C ARG A 234 37.76 9.94 31.92
N ASN A 235 38.49 8.94 32.43
CA ASN A 235 39.04 7.85 31.60
C ASN A 235 37.93 6.88 31.21
N ASN A 236 37.12 6.47 32.18
CA ASN A 236 35.98 5.57 31.93
C ASN A 236 34.92 6.23 31.03
N ARG A 237 34.74 7.56 31.13
CA ARG A 237 33.86 8.32 30.23
C ARG A 237 34.32 8.24 28.77
N ARG A 238 35.62 8.37 28.51
CA ARG A 238 36.18 8.29 27.14
C ARG A 238 36.00 6.89 26.54
N ILE A 239 36.22 5.86 27.35
CA ILE A 239 36.02 4.45 26.95
C ILE A 239 34.54 4.22 26.61
N LEU A 240 33.62 4.68 27.47
CA LEU A 240 32.18 4.55 27.26
C LEU A 240 31.70 5.26 25.98
N ILE A 241 32.15 6.49 25.72
CA ILE A 241 31.81 7.22 24.48
C ILE A 241 32.28 6.44 23.25
N LYS A 242 33.51 5.92 23.27
CA LYS A 242 34.06 5.13 22.15
C LYS A 242 33.24 3.86 21.91
N ALA A 243 32.91 3.13 22.99
CA ALA A 243 32.08 1.94 22.92
C ALA A 243 30.65 2.24 22.43
N ALA A 244 30.04 3.32 22.92
CA ALA A 244 28.72 3.78 22.50
C ALA A 244 28.69 4.15 21.00
N ARG A 245 29.65 4.95 20.52
CA ARG A 245 29.78 5.28 19.09
C ARG A 245 29.93 4.03 18.23
N ALA A 246 30.79 3.08 18.63
CA ALA A 246 30.97 1.83 17.90
C ALA A 246 29.69 0.99 17.85
N SER A 247 28.97 0.91 18.97
CA SER A 247 27.68 0.20 19.07
C SER A 247 26.60 0.84 18.20
N VAL A 248 26.43 2.16 18.25
CA VAL A 248 25.45 2.89 17.42
C VAL A 248 25.80 2.74 15.95
N ARG A 249 27.06 2.92 15.54
CA ARG A 249 27.49 2.71 14.15
C ARG A 249 27.19 1.31 13.62
N LYS A 250 27.39 0.29 14.47
CA LYS A 250 27.09 -1.10 14.12
C LYS A 250 25.60 -1.33 13.85
N LYS A 251 24.73 -0.61 14.57
CA LYS A 251 23.26 -0.67 14.46
C LYS A 251 22.67 0.28 13.41
N LEU A 252 23.36 1.38 13.10
CA LEU A 252 22.92 2.40 12.14
C LEU A 252 23.33 2.01 10.72
N LYS A 253 22.97 0.79 10.32
CA LYS A 253 23.09 0.34 8.94
C LYS A 253 21.79 0.64 8.22
N PHE A 254 21.93 1.27 7.06
CA PHE A 254 20.81 1.52 6.15
C PHE A 254 20.00 0.24 5.89
N SER A 255 20.67 -0.89 5.64
CA SER A 255 20.03 -2.18 5.37
C SER A 255 19.17 -2.66 6.53
N ASP A 256 19.58 -2.39 7.77
CA ASP A 256 18.82 -2.77 8.96
C ASP A 256 17.57 -1.91 9.13
N ILE A 257 17.67 -0.61 8.84
CA ILE A 257 16.52 0.32 8.88
C ILE A 257 15.53 -0.02 7.76
N ALA A 258 16.03 -0.25 6.54
CA ALA A 258 15.19 -0.61 5.40
C ALA A 258 14.45 -1.93 5.64
N ARG A 259 15.17 -2.95 6.13
CA ARG A 259 14.57 -4.23 6.54
C ARG A 259 13.52 -4.05 7.63
N TYR A 260 13.80 -3.23 8.65
CA TYR A 260 12.84 -3.00 9.73
C TYR A 260 11.52 -2.41 9.21
N PHE A 261 11.58 -1.36 8.39
CA PHE A 261 10.37 -0.73 7.85
C PHE A 261 9.67 -1.58 6.81
N SER A 262 10.40 -2.34 5.99
CA SER A 262 9.80 -3.23 5.00
C SER A 262 9.03 -4.37 5.66
N GLN A 263 9.54 -4.89 6.78
CA GLN A 263 8.84 -5.91 7.57
C GLN A 263 7.54 -5.37 8.16
N ILE A 264 7.50 -4.12 8.63
CA ILE A 264 6.27 -3.49 9.11
C ILE A 264 5.31 -3.25 7.95
N PHE A 265 5.78 -2.58 6.91
CA PHE A 265 4.95 -2.11 5.80
C PHE A 265 4.31 -3.26 5.03
N PHE A 266 5.03 -4.37 4.83
CA PHE A 266 4.58 -5.52 4.06
C PHE A 266 4.15 -6.72 4.92
N HIS A 267 3.80 -6.51 6.20
CA HIS A 267 3.28 -7.57 7.07
C HIS A 267 4.21 -8.80 7.13
N GLY A 268 5.53 -8.55 7.15
CA GLY A 268 6.58 -9.56 7.19
C GLY A 268 6.94 -10.23 5.85
N SER A 269 6.33 -9.84 4.73
CA SER A 269 6.62 -10.39 3.39
C SER A 269 7.01 -9.29 2.38
N PRO A 270 8.21 -8.70 2.52
CA PRO A 270 8.69 -7.68 1.58
C PRO A 270 8.88 -8.26 0.17
N PRO A 271 8.50 -7.52 -0.90
CA PRO A 271 8.58 -8.00 -2.28
C PRO A 271 9.97 -7.82 -2.92
N VAL A 272 10.89 -7.11 -2.26
CA VAL A 272 12.28 -6.90 -2.71
C VAL A 272 13.23 -7.31 -1.61
N THR A 273 14.34 -7.96 -1.99
CA THR A 273 15.36 -8.36 -1.02
C THR A 273 16.14 -7.15 -0.50
N ASP A 274 16.68 -7.24 0.71
CA ASP A 274 17.52 -6.18 1.28
C ASP A 274 18.77 -5.90 0.41
N ALA A 275 19.30 -6.94 -0.24
CA ALA A 275 20.47 -6.83 -1.10
C ALA A 275 20.17 -5.99 -2.36
N ASP A 276 19.06 -6.29 -3.04
CA ASP A 276 18.65 -5.58 -4.25
C ASP A 276 18.33 -4.10 -3.95
N PHE A 277 17.62 -3.85 -2.85
CA PHE A 277 17.32 -2.47 -2.44
C PHE A 277 18.58 -1.68 -2.06
N THR A 278 19.53 -2.32 -1.36
CA THR A 278 20.81 -1.69 -1.02
C THR A 278 21.61 -1.34 -2.26
N ALA A 279 21.73 -2.27 -3.20
CA ALA A 279 22.43 -2.04 -4.46
C ALA A 279 21.83 -0.86 -5.25
N PHE A 280 20.50 -0.76 -5.28
CA PHE A 280 19.80 0.37 -5.92
C PHE A 280 20.14 1.71 -5.27
N VAL A 281 20.07 1.82 -3.95
CA VAL A 281 20.32 3.10 -3.25
C VAL A 281 21.79 3.52 -3.39
N ASP A 282 22.74 2.59 -3.28
CA ASP A 282 24.17 2.89 -3.44
C ASP A 282 24.50 3.36 -4.87
N GLY A 283 23.90 2.71 -5.88
CA GLY A 283 23.95 3.17 -7.26
C GLY A 283 23.42 4.60 -7.41
N ALA A 284 22.21 4.86 -6.91
CA ALA A 284 21.56 6.17 -7.01
C ALA A 284 22.35 7.31 -6.32
N LYS A 285 22.97 7.05 -5.16
CA LYS A 285 23.83 8.01 -4.46
C LYS A 285 25.07 8.37 -5.28
N THR A 286 25.71 7.38 -5.89
CA THR A 286 26.89 7.59 -6.73
C THR A 286 26.58 8.53 -7.90
N PHE A 287 25.45 8.31 -8.59
CA PHE A 287 25.00 9.20 -9.67
C PHE A 287 24.63 10.61 -9.18
N HIS A 288 23.99 10.72 -8.01
CA HIS A 288 23.62 12.01 -7.44
C HIS A 288 24.84 12.87 -7.10
N SER A 289 25.86 12.28 -6.46
CA SER A 289 27.12 12.97 -6.13
C SER A 289 27.88 13.41 -7.39
N ALA A 290 27.94 12.58 -8.44
CA ALA A 290 28.57 12.93 -9.70
C ALA A 290 27.90 14.13 -10.39
N ARG A 291 26.56 14.18 -10.39
CA ARG A 291 25.80 15.33 -10.92
C ARG A 291 26.03 16.61 -10.14
N GLN A 292 26.08 16.54 -8.81
CA GLN A 292 26.38 17.71 -7.98
C GLN A 292 27.80 18.24 -8.22
N ALA A 293 28.78 17.35 -8.40
CA ALA A 293 30.15 17.74 -8.72
C ALA A 293 30.25 18.46 -10.08
N LEU A 294 29.60 17.92 -11.12
CA LEU A 294 29.56 18.55 -12.45
C LEU A 294 28.86 19.92 -12.47
N ARG A 295 27.85 20.14 -11.62
CA ARG A 295 27.18 21.44 -11.47
C ARG A 295 28.03 22.50 -10.76
N ARG A 296 29.07 22.11 -10.01
CA ARG A 296 30.00 23.05 -9.36
C ARG A 296 31.17 23.46 -10.25
N ILE A 297 31.32 22.82 -11.41
CA ILE A 297 32.38 23.08 -12.40
C ILE A 297 31.87 23.99 -13.54
N ARG A 298 30.58 24.35 -13.53
CA ARG A 298 29.96 25.38 -14.39
C ARG A 298 29.62 26.60 -13.56
#